data_AF-R6W999-F1
#
_entry.id   AF-R6W999-F1
#
_cell.length_a   1.000
_cell.length_b   1.000
_cell.length_c   1.000
_cell.angle_alpha   90.00
_cell.angle_beta   90.00
_cell.angle_gamma   90.00
#
_symmetry.space_group_name_H-M   'P 1'
#
loop_
_entity.id
_entity.type
_entity.pdbx_description
1 polymer ?
#
loop_
_entity_poly.entity_id
_entity_poly.type
_entity_poly.pdbx_seq_one_letter_code
_entity_poly.pdbx_strand_id
1 'polypeptide(L)'
;MTFFKKSKEPKPELDLDQACKILEQVFKTNNIEPNSIPLEVLTAYSNYRKERFSLQRLILVIILVLFLMLPFLFIPSNFDIALNGEDSVTNPTYTLRVTSPMLVERVNASIDGHNVPVYETDSRIYSIEPTMNGRMEVTVTLMNRQQSTRYVDVKNVDLEAPVVVSNDIDEENIYLYVSDAGTGVDYEHVAGIDANGRVVKPLSYDEESGCIVFSYPENSLNVYISDFAENKLQLVLSLK
;
A
#
# COMPACT_ATOMS: atom_id res chain seq x y z
N MET A 1 -18.70 11.61 -41.81
CA MET A 1 -18.43 12.77 -40.94
C MET A 1 -17.32 13.59 -41.57
N THR A 2 -17.67 14.67 -42.27
CA THR A 2 -16.71 15.49 -43.01
C THR A 2 -16.19 16.58 -42.08
N PHE A 3 -14.95 16.42 -41.58
CA PHE A 3 -14.29 17.44 -40.78
C PHE A 3 -14.04 18.69 -41.65
N PHE A 4 -14.54 19.84 -41.21
CA PHE A 4 -14.23 21.15 -41.80
C PHE A 4 -12.70 21.34 -41.82
N LYS A 5 -12.08 21.29 -43.00
CA LYS A 5 -10.68 21.71 -43.21
C LYS A 5 -10.61 23.22 -42.99
N LYS A 6 -10.14 23.64 -41.81
CA LYS A 6 -9.76 25.03 -41.53
C LYS A 6 -8.60 25.38 -42.49
N SER A 7 -8.75 26.40 -43.32
CA SER A 7 -7.70 26.81 -44.27
C SER A 7 -6.43 27.17 -43.50
N LYS A 8 -5.29 26.58 -43.88
CA LYS A 8 -3.98 26.79 -43.25
C LYS A 8 -3.30 28.09 -43.69
N GLU A 9 -3.83 28.77 -44.70
CA GLU A 9 -3.25 30.02 -45.19
C GLU A 9 -3.68 31.19 -44.30
N PRO A 10 -2.72 32.00 -43.79
CA PRO A 10 -3.05 33.24 -43.12
C PRO A 10 -3.78 34.13 -44.13
N LYS A 11 -5.00 34.56 -43.79
CA LYS A 11 -5.69 35.55 -44.61
C LYS A 11 -4.80 36.80 -44.67
N PRO A 12 -4.60 37.42 -45.85
CA PRO A 12 -3.84 38.66 -45.94
C PRO A 12 -4.47 39.70 -45.01
N GLU A 13 -3.68 40.19 -44.06
CA GLU A 13 -4.12 41.17 -43.08
C GLU A 13 -4.09 42.54 -43.76
N LEU A 14 -5.27 43.08 -44.06
CA LEU A 14 -5.42 44.42 -44.63
C LEU A 14 -5.05 45.43 -43.55
N ASP A 15 -4.06 46.27 -43.84
CA ASP A 15 -3.62 47.34 -42.94
C ASP A 15 -4.79 48.31 -42.61
N LEU A 16 -4.87 48.77 -41.36
CA LEU A 16 -6.01 49.53 -40.84
C LEU A 16 -6.18 50.86 -41.61
N ASP A 17 -5.07 51.52 -41.93
CA ASP A 17 -5.05 52.77 -42.70
C ASP A 17 -5.52 52.56 -44.14
N GLN A 18 -5.11 51.44 -44.76
CA GLN A 18 -5.59 51.06 -46.09
C GLN A 18 -7.08 50.72 -46.06
N ALA A 19 -7.54 50.01 -45.04
CA ALA A 19 -8.95 49.68 -44.84
C ALA A 19 -9.82 50.94 -44.66
N CYS A 20 -9.36 51.92 -43.87
CA CYS A 20 -10.01 53.23 -43.72
C CYS A 20 -10.14 53.95 -45.06
N LYS A 21 -9.05 54.06 -45.83
CA LYS A 21 -9.04 54.74 -47.13
C LYS A 21 -9.98 54.09 -48.15
N ILE A 22 -9.98 52.75 -48.20
CA ILE A 22 -10.89 52.00 -49.07
C ILE A 22 -12.35 52.27 -48.67
N LEU A 23 -12.66 52.24 -47.38
CA LEU A 23 -14.01 52.48 -46.88
C LEU A 23 -14.50 53.91 -47.18
N GLU A 24 -13.65 54.92 -46.97
CA GLU A 24 -13.95 56.31 -47.34
C GLU A 24 -14.20 56.48 -48.84
N GLN A 25 -13.40 55.83 -49.68
CA GLN A 25 -13.57 55.88 -51.13
C GLN A 25 -14.89 55.24 -51.57
N VAL A 26 -15.29 54.13 -50.92
CA VAL A 26 -16.58 53.48 -51.17
C VAL A 26 -17.75 54.39 -50.76
N PHE A 27 -17.70 55.04 -49.58
CA PHE A 27 -18.74 55.98 -49.16
C PHE A 27 -18.87 57.17 -50.13
N LYS A 28 -17.74 57.75 -50.55
CA LYS A 28 -17.71 58.82 -51.55
C LYS A 28 -18.32 58.39 -52.88
N THR A 29 -18.00 57.19 -53.36
CA THR A 29 -18.50 56.67 -54.65
C THR A 29 -20.01 56.44 -54.63
N ASN A 30 -20.57 56.12 -53.46
CA ASN A 30 -22.00 55.86 -53.29
C ASN A 30 -22.79 57.09 -52.77
N ASN A 31 -22.17 58.26 -52.62
CA ASN A 31 -22.78 59.46 -52.00
C ASN A 31 -23.41 59.20 -50.62
N ILE A 32 -22.77 58.35 -49.81
CA ILE A 32 -23.21 58.02 -48.45
C ILE A 32 -22.34 58.81 -47.46
N GLU A 33 -22.93 59.31 -46.38
CA GLU A 33 -22.19 59.96 -45.30
C GLU A 33 -21.16 58.99 -44.68
N PRO A 34 -19.92 59.44 -44.43
CA PRO A 34 -18.90 58.62 -43.78
C PRO A 34 -19.37 58.13 -42.41
N ASN A 35 -18.85 56.97 -42.00
CA ASN A 35 -19.17 56.41 -40.70
C ASN A 35 -18.75 57.37 -39.57
N SER A 36 -19.68 57.71 -38.67
CA SER A 36 -19.42 58.64 -37.56
C SER A 36 -18.45 58.08 -36.51
N ILE A 37 -18.22 56.77 -36.50
CA ILE A 37 -17.32 56.08 -35.57
C ILE A 37 -16.06 55.65 -36.34
N PRO A 38 -14.84 56.03 -35.89
CA PRO A 38 -13.59 55.60 -36.53
C PRO A 38 -13.46 54.08 -36.55
N LEU A 39 -12.86 53.55 -37.63
CA LEU A 39 -12.66 52.10 -37.80
C LEU A 39 -11.77 51.50 -36.71
N GLU A 40 -10.83 52.29 -36.17
CA GLU A 40 -9.99 51.91 -35.03
C GLU A 40 -10.85 51.58 -33.79
N VAL A 41 -11.82 52.43 -33.47
CA VAL A 41 -12.73 52.23 -32.34
C VAL A 41 -13.59 50.97 -32.54
N LEU A 42 -14.10 50.75 -33.76
CA LEU A 42 -14.85 49.54 -34.10
C LEU A 42 -14.01 48.27 -33.99
N THR A 43 -12.75 48.34 -34.42
CA THR A 43 -11.79 47.23 -34.36
C THR A 43 -11.43 46.91 -32.92
N ALA A 44 -11.12 47.93 -32.12
CA ALA A 44 -10.84 47.79 -30.69
C ALA A 44 -12.03 47.18 -29.95
N TYR A 45 -13.26 47.65 -30.22
CA TYR A 45 -14.47 47.11 -29.60
C TYR A 45 -14.78 45.67 -30.04
N SER A 46 -14.55 45.33 -31.31
CA SER A 46 -14.65 43.97 -31.83
C SER A 46 -13.66 43.02 -31.15
N ASN A 47 -12.41 43.47 -30.97
CA ASN A 47 -11.37 42.70 -30.29
C ASN A 47 -11.70 42.50 -28.81
N TYR A 48 -12.10 43.56 -28.09
CA TYR A 48 -12.56 43.46 -26.70
C TYR A 48 -13.71 42.44 -26.53
N ARG A 49 -14.70 42.49 -27.43
CA ARG A 49 -15.83 41.56 -27.41
C ARG A 49 -15.38 40.11 -27.68
N LYS A 50 -14.48 39.89 -28.65
CA LYS A 50 -13.91 38.56 -28.96
C LYS A 50 -13.13 37.99 -27.78
N GLU A 51 -12.28 38.80 -27.13
CA GLU A 51 -11.51 38.39 -25.95
C GLU A 51 -12.44 37.98 -24.81
N ARG A 52 -13.46 38.79 -24.51
CA ARG A 52 -14.47 38.48 -23.48
C ARG A 52 -15.20 37.17 -23.78
N PHE A 53 -15.63 36.94 -25.02
CA PHE A 53 -16.26 35.68 -25.41
C PHE A 53 -15.30 34.48 -25.31
N SER A 54 -14.02 34.67 -25.66
CA SER A 54 -13.01 33.64 -25.53
C SER A 54 -12.79 33.25 -24.06
N LEU A 55 -12.71 34.24 -23.16
CA LEU A 55 -12.61 34.04 -21.72
C LEU A 55 -13.84 33.33 -21.16
N GLN A 56 -15.05 33.77 -21.52
CA GLN A 56 -16.29 33.12 -21.10
C GLN A 56 -16.35 31.66 -21.55
N ARG A 57 -15.97 31.39 -22.81
CA ARG A 57 -15.89 30.02 -23.33
C ARG A 57 -14.86 29.18 -22.59
N LEU A 58 -13.68 29.74 -22.30
CA LEU A 58 -12.64 29.05 -21.53
C LEU A 58 -13.14 28.68 -20.12
N ILE A 59 -13.75 29.63 -19.42
CA ILE A 59 -14.33 29.41 -18.09
C ILE A 59 -15.40 28.31 -18.15
N LEU A 60 -16.30 28.36 -19.14
CA LEU A 60 -17.35 27.37 -19.31
C LEU A 60 -16.77 25.97 -19.58
N VAL A 61 -15.71 25.87 -20.39
CA VAL A 61 -15.01 24.59 -20.63
C VAL A 61 -14.37 24.07 -19.35
N ILE A 62 -13.72 24.92 -18.55
CA ILE A 62 -13.12 24.52 -17.27
C ILE A 62 -14.21 23.99 -16.31
N ILE A 63 -15.33 24.70 -16.18
CA ILE A 63 -16.47 24.28 -15.34
C ILE A 63 -17.04 22.94 -15.83
N LEU A 64 -17.20 22.78 -17.14
CA LEU A 64 -17.71 21.53 -17.73
C LEU A 64 -16.76 20.36 -17.47
N VAL A 65 -15.44 20.57 -17.61
CA VAL A 65 -14.43 19.54 -17.30
C VAL A 65 -14.46 19.19 -15.81
N LEU A 66 -14.54 20.19 -14.93
CA LEU A 66 -14.64 19.95 -13.48
C LEU A 66 -15.92 19.17 -13.13
N PHE A 67 -17.04 19.51 -13.75
CA PHE A 67 -18.31 18.80 -13.58
C PHE A 67 -18.23 17.36 -14.08
N LEU A 68 -17.55 17.11 -15.20
CA LEU A 68 -17.33 15.77 -15.74
C LEU A 68 -16.36 14.93 -14.89
N MET A 69 -15.45 15.58 -14.16
CA MET A 69 -14.52 14.95 -13.22
C MET A 69 -15.15 14.65 -11.85
N LEU A 70 -16.27 15.30 -11.51
CA LEU A 70 -16.98 15.14 -10.24
C LEU A 70 -17.30 13.69 -9.86
N PRO A 71 -17.79 12.79 -10.75
CA PRO A 71 -18.06 11.40 -10.37
C PRO A 71 -16.83 10.63 -9.87
N PHE A 72 -15.61 11.00 -10.31
CA PHE A 72 -14.38 10.32 -9.88
C PHE A 72 -14.09 10.56 -8.38
N LEU A 73 -14.59 11.64 -7.78
CA LEU A 73 -14.46 11.91 -6.35
C LEU A 73 -15.27 10.95 -5.47
N PHE A 74 -16.27 10.27 -6.04
CA PHE A 74 -17.22 9.42 -5.31
C PHE A 74 -17.04 7.93 -5.60
N ILE A 75 -16.00 7.52 -6.33
CA ILE A 75 -15.69 6.10 -6.55
C ILE A 75 -15.29 5.47 -5.21
N PRO A 76 -16.07 4.51 -4.65
CA PRO A 76 -15.80 3.97 -3.33
C PRO A 76 -14.55 3.08 -3.31
N SER A 77 -13.93 2.97 -2.12
CA SER A 77 -12.89 1.98 -1.84
C SER A 77 -13.52 0.63 -1.53
N ASN A 78 -13.14 -0.39 -2.30
CA ASN A 78 -13.59 -1.77 -2.14
C ASN A 78 -12.40 -2.71 -2.35
N PHE A 79 -12.33 -3.71 -1.50
CA PHE A 79 -11.24 -4.67 -1.45
C PHE A 79 -11.68 -5.91 -0.68
N ASP A 80 -10.99 -7.01 -0.96
CA ASP A 80 -11.18 -8.30 -0.32
C ASP A 80 -9.89 -8.72 0.39
N ILE A 81 -10.02 -9.45 1.48
CA ILE A 81 -8.91 -10.05 2.21
C ILE A 81 -9.12 -11.55 2.24
N ALA A 82 -8.10 -12.31 1.87
CA ALA A 82 -8.06 -13.76 1.94
C ALA A 82 -6.86 -14.21 2.75
N LEU A 83 -7.01 -15.30 3.51
CA LEU A 83 -5.88 -15.99 4.12
C LEU A 83 -5.06 -16.68 3.01
N ASN A 84 -3.73 -16.56 3.07
CA ASN A 84 -2.85 -17.29 2.18
C ASN A 84 -2.62 -18.71 2.70
N GLY A 85 -2.96 -19.70 1.88
CA GLY A 85 -2.88 -21.12 2.24
C GLY A 85 -4.18 -21.65 2.83
N GLU A 86 -4.45 -22.94 2.60
CA GLU A 86 -5.45 -23.69 3.36
C GLU A 86 -4.86 -23.91 4.76
N ASP A 87 -5.38 -23.21 5.75
CA ASP A 87 -5.05 -23.39 7.17
C ASP A 87 -3.57 -23.16 7.51
N SER A 88 -3.09 -21.93 7.40
CA SER A 88 -1.82 -21.54 8.04
C SER A 88 -1.88 -21.88 9.53
N VAL A 89 -1.27 -22.99 9.92
CA VAL A 89 -1.30 -23.52 11.30
C VAL A 89 -0.67 -22.51 12.25
N THR A 90 0.41 -21.85 11.81
CA THR A 90 1.17 -20.85 12.57
C THR A 90 1.60 -19.70 11.67
N ASN A 91 1.67 -18.47 12.20
CA ASN A 91 2.09 -17.25 11.51
C ASN A 91 1.32 -16.96 10.19
N PRO A 92 -0.02 -16.75 10.27
CA PRO A 92 -0.87 -16.54 9.11
C PRO A 92 -0.50 -15.31 8.29
N THR A 93 -0.39 -15.46 6.98
CA THR A 93 -0.24 -14.33 6.05
C THR A 93 -1.54 -14.09 5.30
N TYR A 94 -1.90 -12.83 5.07
CA TYR A 94 -3.12 -12.46 4.34
C TYR A 94 -2.79 -11.78 3.01
N THR A 95 -3.57 -12.06 1.98
CA THR A 95 -3.58 -11.31 0.73
C THR A 95 -4.76 -10.36 0.71
N LEU A 96 -4.47 -9.07 0.53
CA LEU A 96 -5.45 -8.03 0.25
C LEU A 96 -5.46 -7.73 -1.25
N ARG A 97 -6.66 -7.73 -1.85
CA ARG A 97 -6.88 -7.36 -3.25
C ARG A 97 -7.83 -6.18 -3.36
N VAL A 98 -7.37 -5.07 -3.92
CA VAL A 98 -8.22 -3.90 -4.15
C VAL A 98 -9.00 -4.06 -5.46
N THR A 99 -10.33 -4.12 -5.36
CA THR A 99 -11.24 -4.32 -6.51
C THR A 99 -11.71 -3.00 -7.12
N SER A 100 -11.57 -1.88 -6.41
CA SER A 100 -11.91 -0.56 -6.94
C SER A 100 -11.11 -0.18 -8.19
N PRO A 101 -11.72 0.52 -9.18
CA PRO A 101 -11.04 0.93 -10.40
C PRO A 101 -10.05 2.07 -10.21
N MET A 102 -10.16 2.82 -9.11
CA MET A 102 -9.29 3.95 -8.76
C MET A 102 -7.90 3.48 -8.29
N LEU A 103 -6.89 4.32 -8.45
CA LEU A 103 -5.54 4.06 -7.93
C LEU A 103 -5.54 4.12 -6.39
N VAL A 104 -4.73 3.24 -5.80
CA VAL A 104 -4.52 3.18 -4.34
C VAL A 104 -3.51 4.26 -3.96
N GLU A 105 -3.83 5.04 -2.93
CA GLU A 105 -2.90 6.00 -2.32
C GLU A 105 -2.16 5.36 -1.14
N ARG A 106 -2.85 4.56 -0.32
CA ARG A 106 -2.29 3.95 0.88
C ARG A 106 -3.07 2.71 1.31
N VAL A 107 -2.36 1.71 1.81
CA VAL A 107 -2.90 0.59 2.58
C VAL A 107 -2.24 0.59 3.96
N ASN A 108 -3.05 0.54 5.01
CA ASN A 108 -2.59 0.44 6.38
C ASN A 108 -3.25 -0.78 7.03
N ALA A 109 -2.50 -1.46 7.90
CA ALA A 109 -3.01 -2.51 8.76
C ALA A 109 -2.52 -2.28 10.20
N SER A 110 -3.37 -2.55 11.18
CA SER A 110 -2.99 -2.46 12.58
C SER A 110 -3.76 -3.46 13.45
N ILE A 111 -3.13 -3.96 14.50
CA ILE A 111 -3.75 -4.80 15.54
C ILE A 111 -3.58 -4.08 16.87
N ASP A 112 -4.67 -3.81 17.58
CA ASP A 112 -4.68 -3.12 18.88
C ASP A 112 -3.87 -1.79 18.90
N GLY A 113 -3.87 -1.07 17.76
CA GLY A 113 -3.14 0.19 17.58
C GLY A 113 -1.67 0.04 17.20
N HIS A 114 -1.13 -1.18 17.16
CA HIS A 114 0.20 -1.49 16.64
C HIS A 114 0.17 -1.67 15.13
N ASN A 115 1.09 -1.02 14.42
CA ASN A 115 1.17 -1.11 12.97
C ASN A 115 1.61 -2.52 12.53
N VAL A 116 0.87 -3.11 11.60
CA VAL A 116 1.20 -4.38 10.96
C VAL A 116 1.83 -4.10 9.58
N PRO A 117 2.96 -4.73 9.24
CA PRO A 117 3.58 -4.57 7.93
C PRO A 117 2.65 -4.96 6.77
N VAL A 118 2.67 -4.14 5.72
CA VAL A 118 1.94 -4.39 4.47
C VAL A 118 2.91 -4.22 3.31
N TYR A 119 3.02 -5.23 2.47
CA TYR A 119 3.92 -5.26 1.31
C TYR A 119 3.10 -5.32 0.02
N GLU A 120 3.39 -4.44 -0.94
CA GLU A 120 2.80 -4.55 -2.27
C GLU A 120 3.51 -5.66 -3.04
N THR A 121 2.75 -6.70 -3.41
CA THR A 121 3.30 -7.87 -4.13
C THR A 121 3.04 -7.79 -5.63
N ASP A 122 1.94 -7.13 -6.02
CA ASP A 122 1.59 -6.83 -7.41
C ASP A 122 0.65 -5.61 -7.44
N SER A 123 0.35 -5.08 -8.63
CA SER A 123 -0.59 -3.98 -8.81
C SER A 123 -1.93 -4.29 -8.14
N ARG A 124 -2.25 -3.54 -7.06
CA ARG A 124 -3.49 -3.68 -6.25
C ARG A 124 -3.57 -4.98 -5.44
N ILE A 125 -2.46 -5.69 -5.28
CA ILE A 125 -2.34 -6.89 -4.45
C ILE A 125 -1.28 -6.65 -3.39
N TYR A 126 -1.65 -6.88 -2.15
CA TYR A 126 -0.81 -6.62 -0.99
C TYR A 126 -0.76 -7.87 -0.11
N SER A 127 0.40 -8.15 0.47
CA SER A 127 0.59 -9.15 1.51
C SER A 127 0.67 -8.45 2.86
N ILE A 128 -0.03 -9.02 3.84
CA ILE A 128 -0.06 -8.54 5.22
C ILE A 128 0.45 -9.68 6.10
N GLU A 129 1.47 -9.39 6.90
CA GLU A 129 2.14 -10.33 7.79
C GLU A 129 1.96 -9.84 9.24
N PRO A 130 0.90 -10.30 9.94
CA PRO A 130 0.66 -9.97 11.33
C PRO A 130 1.80 -10.43 12.24
N THR A 131 2.16 -9.57 13.19
CA THR A 131 3.21 -9.85 14.19
C THR A 131 2.65 -10.18 15.57
N MET A 132 1.33 -10.18 15.71
CA MET A 132 0.63 -10.50 16.95
C MET A 132 -0.79 -11.00 16.68
N ASN A 133 -1.34 -11.72 17.64
CA ASN A 133 -2.74 -12.14 17.63
C ASN A 133 -3.65 -10.96 17.98
N GLY A 134 -4.88 -10.96 17.46
CA GLY A 134 -5.86 -9.93 17.77
C GLY A 134 -6.75 -9.59 16.58
N ARG A 135 -7.47 -8.48 16.69
CA ARG A 135 -8.37 -8.02 15.63
C ARG A 135 -7.66 -7.01 14.74
N MET A 136 -7.28 -7.45 13.54
CA MET A 136 -6.60 -6.61 12.56
C MET A 136 -7.59 -5.68 11.87
N GLU A 137 -7.36 -4.38 12.00
CA GLU A 137 -8.01 -3.32 11.23
C GLU A 137 -7.19 -3.05 9.97
N VAL A 138 -7.81 -3.19 8.80
CA VAL A 138 -7.16 -2.91 7.51
C VAL A 138 -7.92 -1.81 6.80
N THR A 139 -7.23 -0.74 6.46
CA THR A 139 -7.78 0.45 5.80
C THR A 139 -7.11 0.70 4.46
N VAL A 140 -7.93 0.80 3.40
CA VAL A 140 -7.47 1.14 2.05
C VAL A 140 -7.97 2.54 1.69
N THR A 141 -7.03 3.44 1.40
CA THR A 141 -7.28 4.79 0.90
C THR A 141 -6.95 4.88 -0.58
N LEU A 142 -7.91 5.35 -1.37
CA LEU A 142 -7.74 5.62 -2.80
C LEU A 142 -7.27 7.07 -3.05
N MET A 143 -6.73 7.36 -4.23
CA MET A 143 -6.26 8.70 -4.60
C MET A 143 -7.34 9.80 -4.57
N ASN A 144 -8.62 9.42 -4.68
CA ASN A 144 -9.75 10.34 -4.50
C ASN A 144 -10.13 10.54 -3.02
N ARG A 145 -9.29 10.10 -2.08
CA ARG A 145 -9.49 10.16 -0.63
C ARG A 145 -10.64 9.31 -0.09
N GLN A 146 -11.29 8.49 -0.92
CA GLN A 146 -12.27 7.52 -0.43
C GLN A 146 -11.56 6.41 0.32
N GLN A 147 -12.12 6.02 1.46
CA GLN A 147 -11.55 5.04 2.38
C GLN A 147 -12.56 3.94 2.68
N SER A 148 -12.05 2.76 2.94
CA SER A 148 -12.83 1.64 3.44
C SER A 148 -11.98 0.85 4.43
N THR A 149 -12.62 0.32 5.46
CA THR A 149 -11.99 -0.46 6.52
C THR A 149 -12.66 -1.82 6.60
N ARG A 150 -11.84 -2.86 6.83
CA ARG A 150 -12.26 -4.24 7.11
C ARG A 150 -11.53 -4.75 8.34
N TYR A 151 -12.16 -5.69 9.03
CA TYR A 151 -11.60 -6.31 10.21
C TYR A 151 -11.43 -7.80 9.97
N VAL A 152 -10.29 -8.34 10.40
CA VAL A 152 -9.97 -9.77 10.31
C VAL A 152 -9.44 -10.22 11.66
N ASP A 153 -9.97 -11.32 12.18
CA ASP A 153 -9.45 -11.92 13.41
C ASP A 153 -8.21 -12.77 13.07
N VAL A 154 -7.08 -12.38 13.66
CA VAL A 154 -5.78 -13.02 13.49
C VAL A 154 -5.49 -13.89 14.70
N LYS A 155 -5.07 -15.14 14.44
CA LYS A 155 -4.75 -16.15 15.45
C LYS A 155 -3.47 -16.90 15.09
N ASN A 156 -2.89 -17.59 16.05
CA ASN A 156 -1.70 -18.44 15.90
C ASN A 156 -0.45 -17.72 15.36
N VAL A 157 -0.32 -16.42 15.62
CA VAL A 157 0.95 -15.71 15.44
C VAL A 157 1.83 -16.02 16.63
N ASP A 158 3.03 -16.52 16.33
CA ASP A 158 4.06 -16.89 17.29
C ASP A 158 5.44 -16.71 16.66
N LEU A 159 6.16 -15.69 17.11
CA LEU A 159 7.45 -15.27 16.59
C LEU A 159 8.56 -15.35 17.64
N GLU A 160 8.23 -15.78 18.86
CA GLU A 160 9.16 -15.84 19.97
C GLU A 160 9.64 -17.29 20.13
N ALA A 161 10.94 -17.48 20.34
CA ALA A 161 11.45 -18.80 20.65
C ALA A 161 11.13 -19.19 22.11
N PRO A 162 11.05 -20.50 22.41
CA PRO A 162 10.99 -20.97 23.78
C PRO A 162 12.09 -20.39 24.66
N VAL A 163 11.83 -20.26 25.96
CA VAL A 163 12.79 -19.74 26.93
C VAL A 163 13.09 -20.77 28.02
N VAL A 164 14.33 -20.78 28.51
CA VAL A 164 14.69 -21.52 29.73
C VAL A 164 14.29 -20.67 30.94
N VAL A 165 13.38 -21.20 31.74
CA VAL A 165 12.89 -20.57 32.97
C VAL A 165 13.81 -20.88 34.14
N SER A 166 14.32 -22.10 34.21
CA SER A 166 15.29 -22.52 35.21
C SER A 166 16.07 -23.74 34.75
N ASN A 167 17.16 -24.04 35.44
CA ASN A 167 17.93 -25.25 35.20
C ASN A 167 18.43 -25.83 36.52
N ASP A 168 18.58 -27.14 36.58
CA ASP A 168 19.19 -27.85 37.69
C ASP A 168 20.20 -28.88 37.16
N ILE A 169 21.15 -29.27 38.00
CA ILE A 169 22.26 -30.14 37.62
C ILE A 169 22.57 -31.07 38.78
N ASP A 170 22.66 -32.37 38.50
CA ASP A 170 23.22 -33.36 39.41
C ASP A 170 24.50 -33.99 38.83
N GLU A 171 25.00 -35.06 39.45
CA GLU A 171 26.24 -35.73 39.04
C GLU A 171 26.15 -36.40 37.65
N GLU A 172 24.95 -36.76 37.19
CA GLU A 172 24.72 -37.56 35.98
C GLU A 172 23.89 -36.84 34.91
N ASN A 173 23.11 -35.81 35.28
CA ASN A 173 22.09 -35.21 34.42
C ASN A 173 22.03 -33.67 34.53
N ILE A 174 21.56 -33.06 33.45
CA ILE A 174 21.18 -31.66 33.36
C ILE A 174 19.67 -31.59 33.11
N TYR A 175 18.98 -30.82 33.94
CA TYR A 175 17.56 -30.55 33.87
C TYR A 175 17.35 -29.13 33.34
N LEU A 176 16.63 -29.00 32.23
CA LEU A 176 16.24 -27.72 31.64
C LEU A 176 14.73 -27.57 31.75
N TYR A 177 14.28 -26.54 32.46
CA TYR A 177 12.87 -26.19 32.52
C TYR A 177 12.60 -25.09 31.50
N VAL A 178 11.83 -25.41 30.47
CA VAL A 178 11.49 -24.50 29.39
C VAL A 178 10.02 -24.12 29.42
N SER A 179 9.73 -22.95 28.89
CA SER A 179 8.37 -22.46 28.70
C SER A 179 8.30 -21.73 27.37
N ASP A 180 7.16 -21.86 26.71
CA ASP A 180 6.81 -21.09 25.54
C ASP A 180 5.45 -20.43 25.76
N ALA A 181 5.34 -19.16 25.38
CA ALA A 181 4.12 -18.38 25.56
C ALA A 181 3.18 -18.45 24.35
N GLY A 182 3.66 -18.97 23.22
CA GLY A 182 2.97 -19.05 21.96
C GLY A 182 2.34 -20.41 21.73
N THR A 183 2.86 -21.13 20.76
CA THR A 183 2.32 -22.41 20.27
C THR A 183 2.70 -23.61 21.12
N GLY A 184 3.67 -23.46 22.03
CA GLY A 184 4.19 -24.53 22.87
C GLY A 184 5.49 -25.12 22.32
N VAL A 185 6.23 -25.79 23.20
CA VAL A 185 7.51 -26.42 22.86
C VAL A 185 7.29 -27.74 22.12
N ASP A 186 8.03 -27.95 21.02
CA ASP A 186 8.09 -29.22 20.29
C ASP A 186 9.14 -30.14 20.94
N TYR A 187 8.74 -30.81 22.03
CA TYR A 187 9.62 -31.69 22.79
C TYR A 187 10.13 -32.90 22.00
N GLU A 188 9.37 -33.37 21.00
CA GLU A 188 9.73 -34.55 20.19
C GLU A 188 10.98 -34.30 19.35
N HIS A 189 11.18 -33.05 18.91
CA HIS A 189 12.30 -32.65 18.05
C HIS A 189 13.46 -31.97 18.80
N VAL A 190 13.45 -31.97 20.13
CA VAL A 190 14.57 -31.45 20.93
C VAL A 190 15.81 -32.32 20.73
N ALA A 191 16.95 -31.67 20.46
CA ALA A 191 18.22 -32.36 20.27
C ALA A 191 19.43 -31.52 20.65
N GLY A 192 20.50 -32.19 21.11
CA GLY A 192 21.82 -31.63 21.31
C GLY A 192 22.79 -32.04 20.19
N ILE A 193 23.84 -31.26 19.97
CA ILE A 193 24.99 -31.58 19.12
C ILE A 193 26.26 -31.51 19.96
N ASP A 194 26.96 -32.63 20.10
CA ASP A 194 28.21 -32.71 20.85
C ASP A 194 29.39 -32.04 20.10
N ALA A 195 30.55 -31.94 20.75
CA ALA A 195 31.76 -31.37 20.17
C ALA A 195 32.27 -32.11 18.91
N ASN A 196 31.83 -33.34 18.67
CA ASN A 196 32.17 -34.14 17.50
C ASN A 196 31.12 -34.06 16.37
N GLY A 197 30.08 -33.24 16.54
CA GLY A 197 28.98 -33.10 15.59
C GLY A 197 27.95 -34.24 15.65
N ARG A 198 27.94 -35.06 16.71
CA ARG A 198 26.97 -36.14 16.89
C ARG A 198 25.71 -35.60 17.54
N VAL A 199 24.56 -36.07 17.04
CA VAL A 199 23.25 -35.75 17.62
C VAL A 199 23.05 -36.55 18.91
N VAL A 200 22.73 -35.83 19.99
CA VAL A 200 22.41 -36.37 21.31
C VAL A 200 20.95 -36.07 21.61
N LYS A 201 20.13 -37.10 21.85
CA LYS A 201 18.73 -36.92 22.24
C LYS A 201 18.60 -36.70 23.75
N PRO A 202 17.56 -35.99 24.21
CA PRO A 202 17.23 -35.97 25.64
C PRO A 202 16.95 -37.40 26.13
N LEU A 203 17.32 -37.66 27.39
CA LEU A 203 17.02 -38.92 28.07
C LEU A 203 15.52 -39.07 28.30
N SER A 204 14.86 -37.97 28.66
CA SER A 204 13.42 -37.87 28.86
C SER A 204 12.99 -36.40 28.79
N TYR A 205 11.69 -36.20 28.57
CA TYR A 205 11.05 -34.90 28.75
C TYR A 205 9.68 -35.09 29.39
N ASP A 206 9.18 -34.04 30.05
CA ASP A 206 7.84 -33.98 30.62
C ASP A 206 7.18 -32.66 30.18
N GLU A 207 6.11 -32.78 29.37
CA GLU A 207 5.42 -31.63 28.78
C GLU A 207 4.64 -30.83 29.83
N GLU A 208 4.19 -31.47 30.91
CA GLU A 208 3.40 -30.80 31.96
C GLU A 208 4.27 -29.87 32.83
N SER A 209 5.46 -30.35 33.25
CA SER A 209 6.42 -29.51 33.99
C SER A 209 7.36 -28.68 33.11
N GLY A 210 7.40 -28.98 31.80
CA GLY A 210 8.32 -28.38 30.84
C GLY A 210 9.78 -28.78 31.04
N CYS A 211 10.02 -29.94 31.66
CA CYS A 211 11.36 -30.41 32.00
C CYS A 211 11.95 -31.26 30.88
N ILE A 212 13.18 -30.94 30.45
CA ILE A 212 13.96 -31.70 29.48
C ILE A 212 15.25 -32.16 30.17
N VAL A 213 15.54 -33.47 30.08
CA VAL A 213 16.68 -34.09 30.77
C VAL A 213 17.71 -34.54 29.75
N PHE A 214 18.95 -34.07 29.89
CA PHE A 214 20.11 -34.55 29.15
C PHE A 214 21.10 -35.21 30.10
N SER A 215 21.84 -36.21 29.63
CA SER A 215 23.00 -36.72 30.37
C SER A 215 24.05 -35.62 30.49
N TYR A 216 24.72 -35.54 31.64
CA TYR A 216 25.80 -34.60 31.88
C TYR A 216 26.91 -34.81 30.84
N PRO A 217 27.22 -33.79 30.01
CA PRO A 217 28.06 -34.01 28.83
C PRO A 217 29.54 -33.98 29.20
N GLU A 218 30.35 -34.88 28.63
CA GLU A 218 31.81 -34.88 28.83
C GLU A 218 32.52 -33.67 28.19
N ASN A 219 31.86 -32.99 27.25
CA ASN A 219 32.35 -31.81 26.53
C ASN A 219 31.19 -30.82 26.32
N SER A 220 31.43 -29.67 25.68
CA SER A 220 30.35 -28.73 25.37
C SER A 220 29.25 -29.38 24.52
N LEU A 221 27.98 -29.13 24.86
CA LEU A 221 26.80 -29.60 24.13
C LEU A 221 25.97 -28.40 23.65
N ASN A 222 25.72 -28.32 22.34
CA ASN A 222 24.84 -27.31 21.76
C ASN A 222 23.42 -27.86 21.70
N VAL A 223 22.50 -27.34 22.52
CA VAL A 223 21.12 -27.81 22.59
C VAL A 223 20.22 -26.91 21.75
N TYR A 224 19.35 -27.51 20.95
CA TYR A 224 18.36 -26.86 20.12
C TYR A 224 16.96 -27.30 20.56
N ILE A 225 16.13 -26.32 20.88
CA ILE A 225 14.74 -26.50 21.32
C ILE A 225 13.88 -25.61 20.43
N SER A 226 12.89 -26.20 19.76
CA SER A 226 11.98 -25.45 18.87
C SER A 226 10.57 -25.44 19.46
N ASP A 227 9.77 -24.45 19.09
CA ASP A 227 8.31 -24.49 19.26
C ASP A 227 7.63 -25.09 18.01
N PHE A 228 6.29 -25.13 18.00
CA PHE A 228 5.51 -25.52 16.83
C PHE A 228 5.42 -24.42 15.75
N ALA A 229 6.00 -23.25 15.99
CA ALA A 229 6.15 -22.16 15.03
C ALA A 229 7.52 -22.19 14.31
N GLU A 230 8.37 -23.17 14.63
CA GLU A 230 9.76 -23.32 14.19
C GLU A 230 10.72 -22.22 14.71
N ASN A 231 10.34 -21.44 15.72
CA ASN A 231 11.27 -20.55 16.42
C ASN A 231 12.20 -21.39 17.29
N LYS A 232 13.51 -21.09 17.26
CA LYS A 232 14.54 -21.95 17.87
C LYS A 232 15.30 -21.26 18.98
N LEU A 233 15.29 -21.89 20.14
CA LEU A 233 16.22 -21.63 21.22
C LEU A 233 17.49 -22.45 21.02
N GLN A 234 18.64 -21.77 21.01
CA GLN A 234 19.95 -22.40 21.02
C GLN A 234 20.65 -22.13 22.35
N LEU A 235 21.12 -23.18 23.00
CA LEU A 235 21.86 -23.14 24.26
C LEU A 235 23.22 -23.82 24.09
N VAL A 236 24.22 -23.33 24.81
CA VAL A 236 25.52 -24.00 24.91
C VAL A 236 25.72 -24.43 26.36
N LEU A 237 25.66 -25.73 26.60
CA LEU A 237 25.99 -26.32 27.90
C LEU A 237 27.50 -26.54 27.91
N SER A 238 28.19 -25.85 28.80
CA SER A 238 29.65 -25.95 28.97
C SER A 238 29.98 -26.41 30.39
N LEU A 239 30.99 -27.27 30.49
CA LEU A 239 31.56 -27.67 31.77
C LEU A 239 32.17 -26.46 32.48
N LYS A 240 32.03 -26.42 33.80
CA LYS A 240 32.63 -25.39 34.66
C LYS A 240 34.04 -25.79 35.09
#